data_AF-A0A1V5NUE5-F1
#
_entry.id   AF-A0A1V5NUE5-F1
#
_cell.length_a   1.000
_cell.length_b   1.000
_cell.length_c   1.000
_cell.angle_alpha   90.00
_cell.angle_beta   90.00
_cell.angle_gamma   90.00
#
_symmetry.space_group_name_H-M   'P 1'
#
loop_
_entity.id
_entity.type
_entity.pdbx_description
1 polymer ?
#
loop_
_entity_poly.entity_id
_entity_poly.type
_entity_poly.pdbx_seq_one_letter_code
_entity_poly.pdbx_strand_id
1 'polypeptide(L)'
;MLVPHWANWEHFRALEAKGLTMYGQMTAGSWIYIGSQGIVQGTYETFGEVARQHFGGSLRNTLSVTGGLGGMGGAQPLAITMNEGVCLAADVEAWRIQKRLDTRYIDEMTDNIDKGIDRALEAKSKGEAISIGVVCNIIDLLERMLERGIIPDSLTDQTSAHDALVGYFPQGLNVEQAKVLRESDPEKYIQLSKESMVKHTSLMLEMQKRGAVTFDYGNNLRGQAYAMGLKNAFDFPGFVPAYIRPLFCEGKGPFRWAALSGDPADIKVTDDLILELFPENKGLARWIKMAQERIAFQGLPARICWLGQGEREKAGLAFNELVAQGKVKAPIVIGRDHLDTGSVASPNRETEAMKDGSDAIADWPVLNALINTAGGASWVSLHHGGGVGIGYSIHAGMVIVADGTSDAAARIKRVLHNDPAMGVIRHMDAGYDIALDTARKHRLDIRERLK
;
A
#
# COMPACT_ATOMS: atom_id res chain seq x y z
N MET A 1 15.69 11.56 -9.08
CA MET A 1 16.26 11.43 -7.72
C MET A 1 17.06 12.70 -7.43
N LEU A 2 17.03 13.21 -6.19
CA LEU A 2 17.73 14.45 -5.81
C LEU A 2 18.88 14.09 -4.86
N VAL A 3 19.99 14.82 -4.94
CA VAL A 3 21.09 14.70 -3.97
C VAL A 3 20.56 15.03 -2.57
N PRO A 4 20.92 14.30 -1.49
CA PRO A 4 20.20 14.35 -0.21
C PRO A 4 19.97 15.74 0.38
N HIS A 5 20.94 16.64 0.31
CA HIS A 5 20.77 18.01 0.83
C HIS A 5 19.67 18.82 0.10
N TRP A 6 19.42 18.51 -1.16
CA TRP A 6 18.40 19.12 -2.00
C TRP A 6 17.10 18.30 -2.07
N ALA A 7 17.01 17.19 -1.33
CA ALA A 7 15.88 16.29 -1.36
C ALA A 7 14.70 16.81 -0.52
N ASN A 8 14.08 17.90 -0.96
CA ASN A 8 12.88 18.47 -0.36
C ASN A 8 11.87 18.96 -1.43
N TRP A 9 10.62 19.18 -1.01
CA TRP A 9 9.55 19.59 -1.93
C TRP A 9 9.77 20.98 -2.55
N GLU A 10 10.40 21.92 -1.84
CA GLU A 10 10.69 23.26 -2.36
C GLU A 10 11.61 23.17 -3.59
N HIS A 11 12.73 22.46 -3.44
CA HIS A 11 13.68 22.27 -4.53
C HIS A 11 13.07 21.43 -5.67
N PHE A 12 12.33 20.38 -5.34
CA PHE A 12 11.62 19.56 -6.33
C PHE A 12 10.69 20.42 -7.19
N ARG A 13 9.87 21.30 -6.58
CA ARG A 13 8.94 22.18 -7.31
C ARG A 13 9.66 23.26 -8.12
N ALA A 14 10.78 23.78 -7.62
CA ALA A 14 11.60 24.72 -8.37
C ALA A 14 12.16 24.10 -9.67
N LEU A 15 12.47 22.79 -9.65
CA LEU A 15 12.87 22.04 -10.85
C LEU A 15 11.66 21.70 -11.73
N GLU A 16 10.52 21.37 -11.14
CA GLU A 16 9.28 21.02 -11.86
C GLU A 16 8.76 22.22 -12.66
N ALA A 17 8.76 23.42 -12.07
CA ALA A 17 8.39 24.67 -12.74
C ALA A 17 9.29 25.00 -13.94
N LYS A 18 10.51 24.45 -13.98
CA LYS A 18 11.46 24.57 -15.11
C LYS A 18 11.35 23.41 -16.12
N GLY A 19 10.46 22.45 -15.89
CA GLY A 19 10.31 21.25 -16.71
C GLY A 19 11.47 20.25 -16.58
N LEU A 20 12.20 20.26 -15.46
CA LEU A 20 13.44 19.47 -15.28
C LEU A 20 13.28 18.19 -14.44
N THR A 21 12.09 17.93 -13.89
CA THR A 21 11.85 16.77 -13.04
C THR A 21 10.41 16.27 -13.16
N MET A 22 10.15 15.07 -12.65
CA MET A 22 8.84 14.43 -12.58
C MET A 22 8.75 13.60 -11.29
N TYR A 23 7.57 13.56 -10.65
CA TYR A 23 7.36 12.72 -9.47
C TYR A 23 6.91 11.32 -9.90
N GLY A 24 7.82 10.36 -9.80
CA GLY A 24 7.55 8.97 -10.23
C GLY A 24 6.65 8.16 -9.29
N GLN A 25 6.36 8.68 -8.08
CA GLN A 25 5.77 7.90 -7.00
C GLN A 25 6.50 6.54 -6.89
N MET A 26 5.79 5.43 -6.68
CA MET A 26 6.32 4.07 -6.78
C MET A 26 6.05 3.54 -8.18
N THR A 27 4.80 3.17 -8.48
CA THR A 27 4.46 2.44 -9.71
C THR A 27 4.05 3.33 -10.88
N ALA A 28 3.93 4.64 -10.68
CA ALA A 28 3.50 5.58 -11.71
C ALA A 28 4.58 5.78 -12.77
N GLY A 29 5.78 6.19 -12.35
CA GLY A 29 6.93 6.39 -13.25
C GLY A 29 7.61 5.10 -13.71
N SER A 30 7.26 3.94 -13.14
CA SER A 30 7.81 2.62 -13.47
C SER A 30 6.82 1.69 -14.17
N TRP A 31 5.65 2.23 -14.54
CA TRP A 31 4.67 1.61 -15.44
C TRP A 31 4.20 0.21 -15.01
N ILE A 32 3.89 0.05 -13.72
CA ILE A 32 3.35 -1.21 -13.15
C ILE A 32 2.16 -0.97 -12.21
N TYR A 33 1.45 0.14 -12.44
CA TYR A 33 0.21 0.47 -11.73
C TYR A 33 -0.97 -0.31 -12.35
N ILE A 34 -1.75 -0.98 -11.51
CA ILE A 34 -2.89 -1.84 -11.92
C ILE A 34 -4.22 -1.38 -11.31
N GLY A 35 -4.36 -0.07 -11.13
CA GLY A 35 -5.52 0.51 -10.44
C GLY A 35 -5.47 0.31 -8.92
N SER A 36 -6.63 0.41 -8.27
CA SER A 36 -6.76 0.25 -6.82
C SER A 36 -6.42 -1.17 -6.35
N GLN A 37 -6.45 -2.14 -7.26
CA GLN A 37 -6.09 -3.52 -6.96
C GLN A 37 -4.63 -3.66 -6.50
N GLY A 38 -3.73 -2.77 -6.94
CA GLY A 38 -2.31 -2.88 -6.61
C GLY A 38 -2.00 -2.89 -5.10
N ILE A 39 -2.85 -2.25 -4.28
CA ILE A 39 -2.66 -2.16 -2.82
C ILE A 39 -3.72 -2.94 -2.03
N VAL A 40 -4.83 -3.35 -2.65
CA VAL A 40 -5.99 -3.87 -1.89
C VAL A 40 -5.65 -5.13 -1.10
N GLN A 41 -4.77 -6.00 -1.58
CA GLN A 41 -4.31 -7.13 -0.77
C GLN A 41 -3.46 -6.68 0.42
N GLY A 42 -2.55 -5.72 0.26
CA GLY A 42 -1.76 -5.21 1.38
C GLY A 42 -2.65 -4.61 2.48
N THR A 43 -3.71 -3.92 2.07
CA THR A 43 -4.73 -3.38 3.00
C THR A 43 -5.57 -4.49 3.62
N TYR A 44 -5.96 -5.50 2.83
CA TYR A 44 -6.65 -6.67 3.34
C TYR A 44 -5.81 -7.44 4.38
N GLU A 45 -4.51 -7.66 4.13
CA GLU A 45 -3.61 -8.34 5.06
C GLU A 45 -3.37 -7.49 6.32
N THR A 46 -3.26 -6.17 6.18
CA THR A 46 -3.14 -5.26 7.33
C THR A 46 -4.36 -5.38 8.23
N PHE A 47 -5.56 -5.23 7.68
CA PHE A 47 -6.80 -5.34 8.46
C PHE A 47 -7.07 -6.76 8.96
N GLY A 48 -6.65 -7.79 8.22
CA GLY A 48 -6.71 -9.17 8.67
C GLY A 48 -5.79 -9.43 9.87
N GLU A 49 -4.62 -8.79 9.92
CA GLU A 49 -3.72 -8.88 11.06
C GLU A 49 -4.22 -8.05 12.25
N VAL A 50 -4.76 -6.84 12.01
CA VAL A 50 -5.49 -6.07 13.03
C VAL A 50 -6.59 -6.92 13.65
N ALA A 51 -7.37 -7.63 12.83
CA ALA A 51 -8.42 -8.53 13.30
C ALA A 51 -7.87 -9.67 14.16
N ARG A 52 -6.77 -10.30 13.76
CA ARG A 52 -6.12 -11.38 14.53
C ARG A 52 -5.58 -10.92 15.87
N GLN A 53 -4.92 -9.76 15.91
CA GLN A 53 -4.29 -9.25 17.14
C GLN A 53 -5.32 -8.67 18.13
N HIS A 54 -6.40 -8.05 17.65
CA HIS A 54 -7.29 -7.25 18.49
C HIS A 54 -8.73 -7.73 18.56
N PHE A 55 -9.22 -8.49 17.56
CA PHE A 55 -10.66 -8.77 17.38
C PHE A 55 -10.98 -10.26 17.13
N GLY A 56 -10.09 -11.17 17.51
CA GLY A 56 -10.35 -12.62 17.43
C GLY A 56 -10.33 -13.19 16.01
N GLY A 57 -9.70 -12.52 15.05
CA GLY A 57 -9.45 -13.02 13.69
C GLY A 57 -10.47 -12.59 12.62
N SER A 58 -11.46 -11.77 12.97
CA SER A 58 -12.41 -11.17 12.02
C SER A 58 -12.76 -9.74 12.45
N LEU A 59 -13.11 -8.87 11.50
CA LEU A 59 -13.64 -7.52 11.78
C LEU A 59 -15.17 -7.52 11.93
N ARG A 60 -15.82 -8.67 11.95
CA ARG A 60 -17.27 -8.76 12.14
C ARG A 60 -17.72 -8.06 13.41
N ASN A 61 -18.72 -7.19 13.29
CA ASN A 61 -19.22 -6.31 14.36
C ASN A 61 -18.20 -5.26 14.84
N THR A 62 -17.22 -4.89 14.01
CA THR A 62 -16.32 -3.76 14.27
C THR A 62 -16.55 -2.63 13.25
N LEU A 63 -16.23 -1.41 13.65
CA LEU A 63 -16.21 -0.18 12.86
C LEU A 63 -14.77 0.29 12.68
N SER A 64 -14.34 0.32 11.42
CA SER A 64 -13.08 0.93 10.99
C SER A 64 -13.35 2.30 10.37
N VAL A 65 -12.66 3.34 10.85
CA VAL A 65 -12.74 4.71 10.32
C VAL A 65 -11.44 5.09 9.62
N THR A 66 -11.55 5.78 8.48
CA THR A 66 -10.39 6.27 7.72
C THR A 66 -10.70 7.50 6.88
N GLY A 67 -9.65 8.16 6.38
CA GLY A 67 -9.70 9.24 5.39
C GLY A 67 -9.01 8.88 4.06
N GLY A 68 -9.46 9.52 2.98
CA GLY A 68 -8.85 9.44 1.65
C GLY A 68 -9.33 8.26 0.81
N LEU A 69 -10.10 8.56 -0.23
CA LEU A 69 -10.63 7.62 -1.23
C LEU A 69 -9.98 7.89 -2.60
N GLY A 70 -8.66 8.14 -2.57
CA GLY A 70 -7.81 8.29 -3.76
C GLY A 70 -7.54 6.97 -4.51
N GLY A 71 -6.58 6.97 -5.44
CA GLY A 71 -6.25 5.77 -6.23
C GLY A 71 -5.88 4.55 -5.36
N MET A 72 -5.10 4.79 -4.31
CA MET A 72 -4.72 3.79 -3.30
C MET A 72 -5.72 3.77 -2.13
N GLY A 73 -6.06 4.95 -1.60
CA GLY A 73 -7.09 5.18 -0.56
C GLY A 73 -8.42 4.45 -0.78
N GLY A 74 -8.86 4.39 -2.04
CA GLY A 74 -10.10 3.71 -2.41
C GLY A 74 -10.09 2.19 -2.22
N ALA A 75 -8.94 1.58 -1.91
CA ALA A 75 -8.86 0.15 -1.60
C ALA A 75 -9.25 -0.19 -0.16
N GLN A 76 -9.21 0.80 0.76
CA GLN A 76 -9.51 0.60 2.17
C GLN A 76 -10.91 0.03 2.43
N PRO A 77 -12.00 0.55 1.81
CA PRO A 77 -13.34 0.07 2.15
C PRO A 77 -13.58 -1.38 1.71
N LEU A 78 -13.09 -1.77 0.53
CA LEU A 78 -13.14 -3.15 0.08
C LEU A 78 -12.30 -4.09 0.97
N ALA A 79 -11.10 -3.67 1.38
CA ALA A 79 -10.24 -4.48 2.25
C ALA A 79 -10.85 -4.74 3.64
N ILE A 80 -11.51 -3.73 4.22
CA ILE A 80 -12.21 -3.85 5.51
C ILE A 80 -13.42 -4.78 5.39
N THR A 81 -14.24 -4.61 4.34
CA THR A 81 -15.43 -5.46 4.13
C THR A 81 -15.07 -6.91 3.76
N MET A 82 -13.94 -7.15 3.08
CA MET A 82 -13.40 -8.50 2.86
C MET A 82 -12.93 -9.20 4.15
N ASN A 83 -12.62 -8.41 5.20
CA ASN A 83 -12.39 -8.88 6.57
C ASN A 83 -13.67 -8.86 7.43
N GLU A 84 -14.85 -8.71 6.80
CA GLU A 84 -16.18 -8.76 7.41
C GLU A 84 -16.54 -7.54 8.28
N GLY A 85 -15.76 -6.45 8.20
CA GLY A 85 -15.97 -5.25 8.99
C GLY A 85 -16.83 -4.18 8.33
N VAL A 86 -17.19 -3.17 9.13
CA VAL A 86 -17.81 -1.93 8.64
C VAL A 86 -16.73 -0.89 8.39
N CYS A 87 -16.75 -0.26 7.21
CA CYS A 87 -15.88 0.87 6.90
C CYS A 87 -16.69 2.16 6.83
N LEU A 88 -16.23 3.19 7.54
CA LEU A 88 -16.69 4.58 7.38
C LEU A 88 -15.51 5.44 6.92
N ALA A 89 -15.55 5.90 5.68
CA ALA A 89 -14.42 6.59 5.04
C ALA A 89 -14.79 8.01 4.59
N ALA A 90 -14.00 9.01 4.99
CA ALA A 90 -14.18 10.39 4.54
C ALA A 90 -13.37 10.69 3.26
N ASP A 91 -13.96 11.43 2.33
CA ASP A 91 -13.23 12.12 1.27
C ASP A 91 -13.93 13.45 0.95
N VAL A 92 -13.15 14.50 0.73
CA VAL A 92 -13.67 15.85 0.46
C VAL A 92 -14.20 16.00 -0.97
N GLU A 93 -13.71 15.18 -1.90
CA GLU A 93 -14.07 15.25 -3.31
C GLU A 93 -15.11 14.17 -3.66
N ALA A 94 -16.39 14.55 -3.75
CA ALA A 94 -17.51 13.65 -4.04
C ALA A 94 -17.27 12.71 -5.25
N TRP A 95 -16.64 13.22 -6.31
CA TRP A 95 -16.35 12.43 -7.51
C TRP A 95 -15.38 11.26 -7.25
N ARG A 96 -14.52 11.36 -6.22
CA ARG A 96 -13.64 10.27 -5.83
C ARG A 96 -14.44 9.13 -5.21
N ILE A 97 -15.42 9.43 -4.36
CA ILE A 97 -16.31 8.43 -3.78
C ILE A 97 -17.15 7.78 -4.89
N GLN A 98 -17.75 8.59 -5.78
CA GLN A 98 -18.50 8.10 -6.93
C GLN A 98 -17.68 7.12 -7.78
N LYS A 99 -16.43 7.47 -8.08
CA LYS A 99 -15.54 6.56 -8.83
C LYS A 99 -15.35 5.21 -8.13
N ARG A 100 -15.40 5.13 -6.80
CA ARG A 100 -15.25 3.88 -6.04
C ARG A 100 -16.56 3.08 -6.03
N LEU A 101 -17.71 3.75 -6.06
CA LEU A 101 -19.00 3.09 -6.30
C LEU A 101 -18.97 2.43 -7.69
N ASP A 102 -18.59 3.19 -8.72
CA ASP A 102 -18.53 2.70 -10.10
C ASP A 102 -17.59 1.49 -10.25
N THR A 103 -16.48 1.46 -9.50
CA THR A 103 -15.53 0.34 -9.51
C THR A 103 -15.81 -0.74 -8.47
N ARG A 104 -16.91 -0.64 -7.70
CA ARG A 104 -17.32 -1.58 -6.63
C ARG A 104 -16.30 -1.74 -5.49
N TYR A 105 -15.62 -0.65 -5.16
CA TYR A 105 -14.66 -0.57 -4.05
C TYR A 105 -15.26 0.07 -2.78
N ILE A 106 -16.45 0.67 -2.89
CA ILE A 106 -17.26 1.18 -1.79
C ILE A 106 -18.73 0.87 -2.08
N ASP A 107 -19.57 0.69 -1.05
CA ASP A 107 -20.97 0.26 -1.21
C ASP A 107 -21.96 1.43 -1.21
N GLU A 108 -21.77 2.39 -0.29
CA GLU A 108 -22.67 3.52 -0.09
C GLU A 108 -21.91 4.86 -0.09
N MET A 109 -22.64 5.94 -0.39
CA MET A 109 -22.14 7.32 -0.31
C MET A 109 -23.21 8.23 0.31
N THR A 110 -22.77 9.14 1.17
CA THR A 110 -23.61 10.20 1.72
C THR A 110 -22.82 11.51 1.87
N ASP A 111 -23.51 12.63 1.82
CA ASP A 111 -22.98 13.97 2.11
C ASP A 111 -23.31 14.43 3.54
N ASN A 112 -23.93 13.56 4.35
CA ASN A 112 -24.34 13.88 5.70
C ASN A 112 -23.56 13.02 6.71
N ILE A 113 -22.73 13.69 7.52
CA ILE A 113 -21.87 13.05 8.52
C ILE A 113 -22.67 12.21 9.51
N ASP A 114 -23.78 12.74 10.05
CA ASP A 114 -24.58 12.02 11.05
C ASP A 114 -25.24 10.78 10.45
N LYS A 115 -25.79 10.87 9.23
CA LYS A 115 -26.35 9.70 8.53
C LYS A 115 -25.30 8.63 8.29
N GLY A 116 -24.08 9.03 7.90
CA GLY A 116 -22.96 8.10 7.70
C GLY A 116 -22.58 7.37 8.98
N ILE A 117 -22.46 8.10 10.10
CA ILE A 117 -22.19 7.53 11.42
C ILE A 117 -23.31 6.58 11.85
N ASP A 118 -24.58 6.99 11.73
CA ASP A 118 -25.74 6.19 12.13
C ASP A 118 -25.81 4.86 11.36
N ARG A 119 -25.63 4.93 10.03
CA ARG A 119 -25.62 3.74 9.17
C ARG A 119 -24.48 2.79 9.51
N ALA A 120 -23.30 3.32 9.82
CA ALA A 120 -22.15 2.51 10.20
C ALA A 120 -22.37 1.78 11.54
N LEU A 121 -22.97 2.46 12.53
CA LEU A 121 -23.32 1.85 13.81
C LEU A 121 -24.42 0.79 13.67
N GLU A 122 -25.43 1.05 12.84
CA GLU A 122 -26.47 0.07 12.53
C GLU A 122 -25.87 -1.20 11.90
N ALA A 123 -25.02 -1.05 10.87
CA ALA A 123 -24.34 -2.16 10.23
C ALA A 123 -23.46 -2.94 11.22
N LYS A 124 -22.72 -2.23 12.08
CA LYS A 124 -21.89 -2.83 13.14
C LYS A 124 -22.74 -3.70 14.05
N SER A 125 -23.89 -3.21 14.50
CA SER A 125 -24.80 -3.95 15.40
C SER A 125 -25.42 -5.21 14.78
N LYS A 126 -25.58 -5.22 13.45
CA LYS A 126 -26.13 -6.36 12.69
C LYS A 126 -25.05 -7.35 12.23
N GLY A 127 -23.77 -7.01 12.39
CA GLY A 127 -22.65 -7.77 11.84
C GLY A 127 -22.65 -7.81 10.31
N GLU A 128 -23.11 -6.72 9.69
CA GLU A 128 -23.12 -6.51 8.24
C GLU A 128 -21.75 -5.98 7.80
N ALA A 129 -21.15 -6.59 6.77
CA ALA A 129 -19.93 -6.10 6.17
C ALA A 129 -20.27 -5.07 5.07
N ILE A 130 -20.13 -3.79 5.39
CA ILE A 130 -20.46 -2.70 4.46
C ILE A 130 -19.47 -1.54 4.55
N SER A 131 -19.32 -0.83 3.45
CA SER A 131 -18.48 0.36 3.35
C SER A 131 -19.28 1.61 2.94
N ILE A 132 -19.07 2.69 3.70
CA ILE A 132 -19.83 3.94 3.57
C ILE A 132 -18.85 5.09 3.37
N GLY A 133 -18.97 5.78 2.24
CA GLY A 133 -18.22 7.01 1.94
C GLY A 133 -18.97 8.26 2.40
N VAL A 134 -18.31 9.16 3.12
CA VAL A 134 -18.89 10.43 3.56
C VAL A 134 -18.17 11.59 2.88
N VAL A 135 -18.91 12.43 2.14
CA VAL A 135 -18.37 13.64 1.51
C VAL A 135 -18.12 14.70 2.59
N CYS A 136 -16.93 14.69 3.18
CA CYS A 136 -16.55 15.62 4.24
C CYS A 136 -15.03 15.67 4.43
N ASN A 137 -14.54 16.64 5.18
CA ASN A 137 -13.18 16.57 5.71
C ASN A 137 -13.13 15.51 6.81
N ILE A 138 -12.08 14.68 6.82
CA ILE A 138 -11.89 13.65 7.86
C ILE A 138 -11.86 14.26 9.26
N ILE A 139 -11.36 15.49 9.41
CA ILE A 139 -11.35 16.19 10.70
C ILE A 139 -12.78 16.45 11.18
N ASP A 140 -13.68 16.88 10.29
CA ASP A 140 -15.09 17.12 10.63
C ASP A 140 -15.79 15.82 11.06
N LEU A 141 -15.49 14.70 10.39
CA LEU A 141 -16.01 13.37 10.76
C LEU A 141 -15.51 12.95 12.16
N LEU A 142 -14.20 13.05 12.42
CA LEU A 142 -13.62 12.64 13.70
C LEU A 142 -14.08 13.53 14.86
N GLU A 143 -14.18 14.86 14.65
CA GLU A 143 -14.76 15.78 15.63
C GLU A 143 -16.20 15.40 15.94
N ARG A 144 -17.03 15.16 14.91
CA ARG A 144 -18.42 14.79 15.11
C ARG A 144 -18.59 13.46 15.85
N MET A 145 -17.73 12.48 15.58
CA MET A 145 -17.72 11.21 16.32
C MET A 145 -17.37 11.42 17.80
N LEU A 146 -16.36 12.24 18.11
CA LEU A 146 -15.99 12.56 19.50
C LEU A 146 -17.09 13.33 20.24
N GLU A 147 -17.74 14.29 19.59
CA GLU A 147 -18.91 15.01 20.13
C GLU A 147 -20.04 14.04 20.53
N ARG A 148 -20.25 13.00 19.73
CA ARG A 148 -21.25 11.96 19.96
C ARG A 148 -20.79 10.85 20.91
N GLY A 149 -19.56 10.91 21.40
CA GLY A 149 -18.97 9.88 22.27
C GLY A 149 -18.74 8.54 21.56
N ILE A 150 -18.58 8.53 20.24
CA ILE A 150 -18.40 7.33 19.43
C ILE A 150 -16.92 7.14 19.13
N ILE A 151 -16.37 6.00 19.51
CA ILE A 151 -14.97 5.62 19.26
C ILE A 151 -14.98 4.42 18.29
N PRO A 152 -14.27 4.50 17.15
CA PRO A 152 -14.14 3.36 16.25
C PRO A 152 -13.29 2.26 16.89
N ASP A 153 -13.47 1.02 16.47
CA ASP A 153 -12.65 -0.09 16.95
C ASP A 153 -11.22 0.01 16.35
N SER A 154 -11.11 0.39 15.07
CA SER A 154 -9.82 0.69 14.42
C SER A 154 -9.85 2.03 13.67
N LEU A 155 -8.73 2.76 13.69
CA LEU A 155 -8.61 4.07 13.07
C LEU A 155 -7.31 4.20 12.28
N THR A 156 -7.39 4.70 11.05
CA THR A 156 -6.22 4.98 10.23
C THR A 156 -6.46 6.14 9.25
N ASP A 157 -5.51 6.45 8.38
CA ASP A 157 -5.65 7.47 7.34
C ASP A 157 -4.84 7.14 6.09
N GLN A 158 -5.41 7.43 4.92
CA GLN A 158 -4.74 7.34 3.63
C GLN A 158 -5.00 8.55 2.73
N THR A 159 -5.25 9.74 3.31
CA THR A 159 -5.13 11.00 2.58
C THR A 159 -3.73 11.17 1.98
N SER A 160 -3.54 12.04 1.01
CA SER A 160 -2.22 12.27 0.41
C SER A 160 -1.39 13.26 1.24
N ALA A 161 -1.21 13.00 2.54
CA ALA A 161 -0.49 13.86 3.48
C ALA A 161 1.01 14.07 3.12
N HIS A 162 1.57 13.22 2.27
CA HIS A 162 2.93 13.34 1.76
C HIS A 162 3.17 14.60 0.90
N ASP A 163 2.13 15.20 0.35
CA ASP A 163 2.18 16.46 -0.41
C ASP A 163 1.14 17.46 0.13
N ALA A 164 1.59 18.42 0.92
CA ALA A 164 0.72 19.42 1.55
C ALA A 164 0.09 20.43 0.57
N LEU A 165 0.57 20.53 -0.68
CA LEU A 165 -0.01 21.47 -1.67
C LEU A 165 -1.08 20.80 -2.51
N VAL A 166 -0.82 19.58 -2.97
CA VAL A 166 -1.72 18.87 -3.89
C VAL A 166 -2.62 17.90 -3.16
N GLY A 167 -2.08 17.21 -2.15
CA GLY A 167 -2.65 15.98 -1.63
C GLY A 167 -3.58 16.09 -0.42
N TYR A 168 -3.50 17.18 0.35
CA TYR A 168 -4.29 17.35 1.57
C TYR A 168 -5.11 18.63 1.51
N PHE A 169 -6.41 18.54 1.78
CA PHE A 169 -7.31 19.69 1.79
C PHE A 169 -7.39 20.30 3.19
N PRO A 170 -7.12 21.61 3.33
CA PRO A 170 -7.31 22.32 4.59
C PRO A 170 -8.76 22.22 5.10
N GLN A 171 -8.93 22.07 6.42
CA GLN A 171 -10.26 22.13 7.04
C GLN A 171 -10.90 23.50 6.83
N GLY A 172 -12.22 23.54 6.67
CA GLY A 172 -12.99 24.78 6.56
C GLY A 172 -13.04 25.39 5.15
N LEU A 173 -12.34 24.81 4.17
CA LEU A 173 -12.46 25.16 2.76
C LEU A 173 -13.24 24.09 2.01
N ASN A 174 -14.16 24.52 1.14
CA ASN A 174 -14.73 23.63 0.13
C ASN A 174 -13.76 23.42 -1.04
N VAL A 175 -14.12 22.53 -1.98
CA VAL A 175 -13.24 22.13 -3.10
C VAL A 175 -12.88 23.32 -3.99
N GLU A 176 -13.84 24.19 -4.30
CA GLU A 176 -13.64 25.37 -5.13
C GLU A 176 -12.73 26.40 -4.46
N GLN A 177 -12.96 26.70 -3.18
CA GLN A 177 -12.14 27.60 -2.38
C GLN A 177 -10.71 27.08 -2.23
N ALA A 178 -10.56 25.78 -1.96
CA ALA A 178 -9.26 25.14 -1.87
C ALA A 178 -8.49 25.21 -3.19
N LYS A 179 -9.18 25.05 -4.34
CA LYS A 179 -8.57 25.20 -5.66
C LYS A 179 -8.06 26.63 -5.88
N VAL A 180 -8.91 27.63 -5.64
CA VAL A 180 -8.52 29.05 -5.79
C VAL A 180 -7.31 29.37 -4.92
N LEU A 181 -7.34 28.99 -3.63
CA LEU A 181 -6.24 29.28 -2.71
C LEU A 181 -4.94 28.60 -3.14
N ARG A 182 -5.01 27.35 -3.59
CA ARG A 182 -3.82 26.60 -4.06
C ARG A 182 -3.12 27.30 -5.22
N GLU A 183 -3.88 27.94 -6.11
CA GLU A 183 -3.35 28.66 -7.27
C GLU A 183 -2.88 30.08 -6.91
N SER A 184 -3.65 30.81 -6.08
CA SER A 184 -3.37 32.21 -5.77
C SER A 184 -2.31 32.41 -4.68
N ASP A 185 -2.26 31.52 -3.69
CA ASP A 185 -1.36 31.60 -2.53
C ASP A 185 -0.97 30.18 -2.05
N PRO A 186 -0.07 29.50 -2.79
CA PRO A 186 0.32 28.12 -2.50
C PRO A 186 1.03 27.97 -1.14
N GLU A 187 1.74 29.00 -0.67
CA GLU A 187 2.41 28.98 0.64
C GLU A 187 1.38 28.95 1.76
N LYS A 188 0.36 29.80 1.70
CA LYS A 188 -0.74 29.78 2.66
C LYS A 188 -1.55 28.48 2.61
N TYR A 189 -1.78 27.93 1.41
CA TYR A 189 -2.40 26.62 1.28
C TYR A 189 -1.62 25.54 2.03
N ILE A 190 -0.30 25.45 1.82
CA ILE A 190 0.58 24.49 2.49
C ILE A 190 0.52 24.65 4.00
N GLN A 191 0.56 25.89 4.49
CA GLN A 191 0.49 26.18 5.92
C GLN A 191 -0.83 25.67 6.54
N LEU A 192 -1.97 26.00 5.93
CA LEU A 192 -3.29 25.56 6.41
C LEU A 192 -3.45 24.03 6.31
N SER A 193 -2.91 23.39 5.27
CA SER A 193 -2.89 21.94 5.14
C SER A 193 -2.10 21.29 6.27
N LYS A 194 -0.92 21.82 6.60
CA LYS A 194 -0.09 21.29 7.70
C LYS A 194 -0.73 21.51 9.07
N GLU A 195 -1.35 22.65 9.32
CA GLU A 195 -2.15 22.90 10.52
C GLU A 195 -3.30 21.90 10.65
N SER A 196 -3.98 21.62 9.54
CA SER A 196 -5.04 20.61 9.48
C SER A 196 -4.49 19.20 9.76
N MET A 197 -3.32 18.84 9.23
CA MET A 197 -2.66 17.56 9.53
C MET A 197 -2.31 17.41 11.01
N VAL A 198 -1.86 18.48 11.69
CA VAL A 198 -1.63 18.48 13.14
C VAL A 198 -2.92 18.20 13.89
N LYS A 199 -4.01 18.89 13.53
CA LYS A 199 -5.33 18.70 14.15
C LYS A 199 -5.85 17.27 13.92
N HIS A 200 -5.75 16.77 12.69
CA HIS A 200 -6.13 15.39 12.35
C HIS A 200 -5.36 14.38 13.19
N THR A 201 -4.02 14.49 13.23
CA THR A 201 -3.17 13.59 14.04
C THR A 201 -3.53 13.67 15.54
N SER A 202 -3.83 14.87 16.05
CA SER A 202 -4.25 15.06 17.44
C SER A 202 -5.58 14.35 17.75
N LEU A 203 -6.54 14.36 16.83
CA LEU A 203 -7.81 13.63 16.97
C LEU A 203 -7.59 12.12 16.93
N MET A 204 -6.70 11.63 16.07
CA MET A 204 -6.32 10.21 16.03
C MET A 204 -5.70 9.75 17.35
N LEU A 205 -4.82 10.57 17.95
CA LEU A 205 -4.24 10.34 19.27
C LEU A 205 -5.31 10.35 20.38
N GLU A 206 -6.28 11.25 20.31
CA GLU A 206 -7.37 11.30 21.29
C GLU A 206 -8.27 10.04 21.19
N MET A 207 -8.62 9.60 19.98
CA MET A 207 -9.37 8.36 19.79
C MET A 207 -8.58 7.13 20.24
N GLN A 208 -7.25 7.11 19.99
CA GLN A 208 -6.36 6.05 20.50
C GLN A 208 -6.41 5.96 22.02
N LYS A 209 -6.30 7.10 22.72
CA LYS A 209 -6.40 7.18 24.19
C LYS A 209 -7.75 6.66 24.72
N ARG A 210 -8.80 6.77 23.91
CA ARG A 210 -10.15 6.26 24.22
C ARG A 210 -10.39 4.81 23.78
N GLY A 211 -9.37 4.14 23.25
CA GLY A 211 -9.38 2.69 22.99
C GLY A 211 -9.42 2.30 21.51
N ALA A 212 -9.39 3.24 20.56
CA ALA A 212 -9.28 2.89 19.15
C ALA A 212 -7.91 2.25 18.84
N VAL A 213 -7.91 1.16 18.08
CA VAL A 213 -6.68 0.60 17.50
C VAL A 213 -6.23 1.52 16.36
N THR A 214 -5.33 2.44 16.67
CA THR A 214 -4.87 3.48 15.75
C THR A 214 -3.51 3.13 15.13
N PHE A 215 -3.37 3.33 13.82
CA PHE A 215 -2.10 3.14 13.11
C PHE A 215 -1.99 4.05 11.88
N ASP A 216 -0.77 4.36 11.48
CA ASP A 216 -0.45 5.11 10.25
C ASP A 216 -0.35 4.18 9.05
N TYR A 217 -0.99 4.56 7.93
CA TYR A 217 -1.04 3.78 6.70
C TYR A 217 -0.14 4.32 5.57
N GLY A 218 1.01 4.89 5.95
CA GLY A 218 2.13 5.10 5.06
C GLY A 218 2.04 6.32 4.16
N ASN A 219 1.35 7.37 4.61
CA ASN A 219 1.21 8.65 3.92
C ASN A 219 2.00 9.80 4.55
N ASN A 220 2.76 9.52 5.63
CA ASN A 220 3.58 10.48 6.37
C ASN A 220 2.79 11.56 7.13
N LEU A 221 1.52 11.32 7.48
CA LEU A 221 0.70 12.24 8.28
C LEU A 221 1.37 12.57 9.63
N ARG A 222 1.85 11.55 10.35
CA ARG A 222 2.58 11.73 11.63
C ARG A 222 3.83 12.59 11.46
N GLY A 223 4.60 12.35 10.40
CA GLY A 223 5.82 13.11 10.12
C GLY A 223 5.55 14.59 9.85
N GLN A 224 4.47 14.90 9.12
CA GLN A 224 4.05 16.29 8.89
C GLN A 224 3.63 16.97 10.20
N ALA A 225 2.85 16.29 11.04
CA ALA A 225 2.43 16.82 12.33
C ALA A 225 3.60 17.03 13.30
N TYR A 226 4.55 16.07 13.34
CA TYR A 226 5.75 16.18 14.16
C TYR A 226 6.63 17.36 13.74
N ALA A 227 6.82 17.56 12.43
CA ALA A 227 7.58 18.69 11.90
C ALA A 227 6.96 20.05 12.27
N MET A 228 5.64 20.10 12.50
CA MET A 228 4.90 21.27 12.96
C MET A 228 4.85 21.41 14.50
N GLY A 229 5.49 20.51 15.24
CA GLY A 229 5.67 20.62 16.69
C GLY A 229 4.83 19.66 17.54
N LEU A 230 3.98 18.81 16.95
CA LEU A 230 3.25 17.79 17.70
C LEU A 230 4.19 16.65 18.12
N LYS A 231 4.81 16.79 19.31
CA LYS A 231 5.90 15.90 19.75
C LYS A 231 5.52 14.44 19.89
N ASN A 232 4.26 14.17 20.17
CA ASN A 232 3.74 12.83 20.40
C ASN A 232 2.98 12.28 19.17
N ALA A 233 3.22 12.85 17.98
CA ALA A 233 2.62 12.40 16.72
C ALA A 233 2.93 10.93 16.38
N PHE A 234 4.01 10.37 16.92
CA PHE A 234 4.43 8.99 16.69
C PHE A 234 3.98 8.00 17.79
N ASP A 235 3.07 8.39 18.69
CA ASP A 235 2.54 7.49 19.75
C ASP A 235 1.67 6.34 19.18
N PHE A 236 1.25 6.43 17.92
CA PHE A 236 0.69 5.29 17.18
C PHE A 236 1.66 4.82 16.08
N PRO A 237 1.79 3.49 15.88
CA PRO A 237 2.80 2.92 15.00
C PRO A 237 2.42 3.03 13.52
N GLY A 238 3.41 2.91 12.63
CA GLY A 238 3.16 2.56 11.24
C GLY A 238 2.63 1.14 11.09
N PHE A 239 1.82 0.89 10.06
CA PHE A 239 1.25 -0.43 9.80
C PHE A 239 2.29 -1.52 9.52
N VAL A 240 3.48 -1.16 9.02
CA VAL A 240 4.53 -2.14 8.71
C VAL A 240 5.14 -2.75 9.97
N PRO A 241 5.71 -1.97 10.91
CA PRO A 241 6.20 -2.53 12.16
C PRO A 241 5.10 -3.25 12.96
N ALA A 242 3.85 -2.76 12.90
CA ALA A 242 2.74 -3.34 13.66
C ALA A 242 2.22 -4.67 13.08
N TYR A 243 2.10 -4.78 11.74
CA TYR A 243 1.30 -5.84 11.12
C TYR A 243 1.97 -6.55 9.93
N ILE A 244 2.74 -5.85 9.10
CA ILE A 244 3.20 -6.41 7.81
C ILE A 244 4.62 -6.98 7.84
N ARG A 245 5.49 -6.50 8.73
CA ARG A 245 6.90 -6.92 8.76
C ARG A 245 7.13 -8.45 8.85
N PRO A 246 6.32 -9.23 9.58
CA PRO A 246 6.45 -10.70 9.56
C PRO A 246 6.34 -11.29 8.14
N LEU A 247 5.45 -10.75 7.30
CA LEU A 247 5.31 -11.17 5.90
C LEU A 247 6.57 -10.82 5.10
N PHE A 248 7.14 -9.64 5.32
CA PHE A 248 8.41 -9.26 4.68
C PHE A 248 9.56 -10.20 5.07
N CYS A 249 9.61 -10.66 6.32
CA CYS A 249 10.64 -11.62 6.76
C CYS A 249 10.57 -12.96 6.00
N GLU A 250 9.40 -13.34 5.48
CA GLU A 250 9.20 -14.52 4.61
C GLU A 250 9.42 -14.22 3.10
N GLY A 251 9.81 -13.00 2.76
CA GLY A 251 9.95 -12.55 1.37
C GLY A 251 8.62 -12.21 0.67
N LYS A 252 7.50 -12.17 1.41
CA LYS A 252 6.19 -11.80 0.85
C LYS A 252 6.10 -10.29 0.63
N GLY A 253 5.23 -9.92 -0.30
CA GLY A 253 4.91 -8.54 -0.63
C GLY A 253 4.04 -8.48 -1.88
N PRO A 254 3.78 -7.29 -2.44
CA PRO A 254 2.73 -7.04 -3.44
C PRO A 254 3.09 -7.49 -4.86
N PHE A 255 3.47 -8.77 -4.99
CA PHE A 255 3.67 -9.46 -6.25
C PHE A 255 2.38 -9.44 -7.09
N ARG A 256 2.51 -9.09 -8.36
CA ARG A 256 1.39 -8.88 -9.28
C ARG A 256 1.75 -9.29 -10.69
N TRP A 257 0.72 -9.52 -11.50
CA TRP A 257 0.88 -9.70 -12.94
C TRP A 257 -0.26 -9.06 -13.72
N ALA A 258 -0.02 -8.80 -15.00
CA ALA A 258 -1.00 -8.26 -15.94
C ALA A 258 -0.95 -9.05 -17.26
N ALA A 259 -2.11 -9.35 -17.83
CA ALA A 259 -2.25 -10.04 -19.10
C ALA A 259 -2.18 -9.03 -20.25
N LEU A 260 -1.14 -9.10 -21.10
CA LEU A 260 -0.98 -8.16 -22.22
C LEU A 260 -1.99 -8.38 -23.35
N SER A 261 -2.72 -9.49 -23.33
CA SER A 261 -3.82 -9.77 -24.25
C SER A 261 -5.01 -8.81 -24.08
N GLY A 262 -5.13 -8.21 -22.88
CA GLY A 262 -6.34 -7.49 -22.48
C GLY A 262 -7.51 -8.39 -22.13
N ASP A 263 -7.35 -9.72 -22.17
CA ASP A 263 -8.43 -10.67 -21.94
C ASP A 263 -8.50 -11.13 -20.47
N PRO A 264 -9.62 -10.92 -19.76
CA PRO A 264 -9.77 -11.36 -18.38
C PRO A 264 -9.71 -12.88 -18.20
N ALA A 265 -9.94 -13.67 -19.25
CA ALA A 265 -9.80 -15.12 -19.20
C ALA A 265 -8.36 -15.55 -18.88
N ASP A 266 -7.33 -14.79 -19.31
CA ASP A 266 -5.94 -15.09 -18.98
C ASP A 266 -5.67 -14.93 -17.47
N ILE A 267 -6.32 -13.96 -16.82
CA ILE A 267 -6.26 -13.83 -15.36
C ILE A 267 -6.99 -14.99 -14.68
N LYS A 268 -8.12 -15.45 -15.22
CA LYS A 268 -8.80 -16.63 -14.67
C LYS A 268 -7.93 -17.89 -14.73
N VAL A 269 -7.24 -18.12 -15.84
CA VAL A 269 -6.30 -19.24 -16.01
C VAL A 269 -5.15 -19.15 -15.01
N THR A 270 -4.59 -17.96 -14.82
CA THR A 270 -3.49 -17.76 -13.85
C THR A 270 -3.96 -17.87 -12.39
N ASP A 271 -5.16 -17.40 -12.07
CA ASP A 271 -5.76 -17.58 -10.74
C ASP A 271 -5.95 -19.08 -10.42
N ASP A 272 -6.49 -19.86 -11.36
CA ASP A 272 -6.68 -21.31 -11.20
C ASP A 272 -5.34 -22.03 -11.00
N LEU A 273 -4.33 -21.67 -11.80
CA LEU A 273 -2.98 -22.18 -11.63
C LEU A 273 -2.40 -21.84 -10.25
N ILE A 274 -2.62 -20.63 -9.73
CA ILE A 274 -2.16 -20.25 -8.39
C ILE A 274 -2.80 -21.13 -7.31
N LEU A 275 -4.09 -21.45 -7.44
CA LEU A 275 -4.78 -22.38 -6.53
C LEU A 275 -4.22 -23.81 -6.62
N GLU A 276 -3.83 -24.25 -7.82
CA GLU A 276 -3.22 -25.56 -8.05
C GLU A 276 -1.76 -25.64 -7.55
N LEU A 277 -0.99 -24.56 -7.65
CA LEU A 277 0.42 -24.53 -7.24
C LEU A 277 0.59 -24.50 -5.73
N PHE A 278 -0.38 -23.96 -5.00
CA PHE A 278 -0.32 -23.73 -3.55
C PHE A 278 -1.60 -24.23 -2.83
N PRO A 279 -2.01 -25.50 -3.01
CA PRO A 279 -3.30 -26.01 -2.53
C PRO A 279 -3.43 -26.00 -1.00
N GLU A 280 -2.31 -26.03 -0.28
CA GLU A 280 -2.24 -25.97 1.18
C GLU A 280 -2.48 -24.55 1.73
N ASN A 281 -2.29 -23.50 0.93
CA ASN A 281 -2.38 -22.12 1.39
C ASN A 281 -3.83 -21.62 1.37
N LYS A 282 -4.56 -21.93 2.45
CA LYS A 282 -5.98 -21.55 2.61
C LYS A 282 -6.21 -20.04 2.57
N GLY A 283 -5.28 -19.24 3.08
CA GLY A 283 -5.36 -17.78 3.07
C GLY A 283 -5.29 -17.22 1.64
N LEU A 284 -4.32 -17.68 0.87
CA LEU A 284 -4.17 -17.37 -0.56
C LEU A 284 -5.39 -17.83 -1.36
N ALA A 285 -5.91 -19.03 -1.09
CA ALA A 285 -7.11 -19.52 -1.77
C ALA A 285 -8.35 -18.65 -1.48
N ARG A 286 -8.53 -18.21 -0.22
CA ARG A 286 -9.59 -17.26 0.15
C ARG A 286 -9.40 -15.93 -0.58
N TRP A 287 -8.17 -15.41 -0.59
CA TRP A 287 -7.81 -14.18 -1.30
C TRP A 287 -8.18 -14.24 -2.78
N ILE A 288 -7.74 -15.26 -3.52
CA ILE A 288 -8.00 -15.39 -4.96
C ILE A 288 -9.50 -15.47 -5.25
N LYS A 289 -10.26 -16.25 -4.47
CA LYS A 289 -11.72 -16.34 -4.63
C LYS A 289 -12.41 -14.99 -4.44
N MET A 290 -12.10 -14.28 -3.34
CA MET A 290 -12.66 -12.95 -3.11
C MET A 290 -12.22 -11.95 -4.20
N ALA A 291 -10.99 -12.03 -4.67
CA ALA A 291 -10.46 -11.18 -5.73
C ALA A 291 -11.14 -11.44 -7.08
N GLN A 292 -11.58 -12.67 -7.35
CA GLN A 292 -12.40 -13.02 -8.53
C GLN A 292 -13.83 -12.46 -8.41
N GLU A 293 -14.43 -12.55 -7.22
CA GLU A 293 -15.82 -12.15 -6.99
C GLU A 293 -16.00 -10.64 -6.89
N ARG A 294 -15.08 -9.95 -6.19
CA ARG A 294 -15.28 -8.57 -5.74
C ARG A 294 -14.52 -7.54 -6.55
N ILE A 295 -13.36 -7.88 -7.11
CA ILE A 295 -12.49 -6.89 -7.78
C ILE A 295 -12.89 -6.74 -9.25
N ALA A 296 -13.28 -5.52 -9.64
CA ALA A 296 -13.39 -5.15 -11.05
C ALA A 296 -12.00 -4.82 -11.63
N PHE A 297 -11.70 -5.35 -12.83
CA PHE A 297 -10.48 -4.99 -13.54
C PHE A 297 -10.49 -3.52 -14.02
N GLN A 298 -9.31 -2.91 -14.13
CA GLN A 298 -9.13 -1.52 -14.56
C GLN A 298 -8.01 -1.48 -15.61
N GLY A 299 -8.34 -1.24 -16.87
CA GLY A 299 -7.38 -1.33 -17.98
C GLY A 299 -7.06 -2.79 -18.34
N LEU A 300 -5.78 -3.13 -18.53
CA LEU A 300 -5.38 -4.52 -18.72
C LEU A 300 -5.78 -5.35 -17.49
N PRO A 301 -6.43 -6.52 -17.68
CA PRO A 301 -6.71 -7.44 -16.58
C PRO A 301 -5.42 -7.80 -15.86
N ALA A 302 -5.44 -7.65 -14.54
CA ALA A 302 -4.29 -7.82 -13.68
C ALA A 302 -4.71 -8.43 -12.35
N ARG A 303 -3.77 -9.04 -11.65
CA ARG A 303 -3.99 -9.64 -10.34
C ARG A 303 -2.86 -9.27 -9.39
N ILE A 304 -3.22 -8.93 -8.16
CA ILE A 304 -2.30 -8.87 -7.02
C ILE A 304 -2.41 -10.20 -6.26
N CYS A 305 -1.28 -10.78 -5.88
CA CYS A 305 -1.22 -11.97 -5.04
C CYS A 305 0.10 -11.99 -4.28
N TRP A 306 0.07 -11.79 -2.96
CA TRP A 306 1.27 -11.76 -2.15
C TRP A 306 1.90 -13.16 -2.07
N LEU A 307 3.07 -13.29 -2.69
CA LEU A 307 3.87 -14.53 -2.72
C LEU A 307 5.26 -14.25 -2.12
N GLY A 308 5.77 -15.23 -1.38
CA GLY A 308 7.03 -15.16 -0.65
C GLY A 308 8.24 -15.70 -1.41
N GLN A 309 9.33 -15.89 -0.66
CA GLN A 309 10.56 -16.50 -1.19
C GLN A 309 10.27 -17.90 -1.78
N GLY A 310 10.71 -18.13 -3.01
CA GLY A 310 10.50 -19.39 -3.75
C GLY A 310 9.11 -19.52 -4.40
N GLU A 311 8.05 -18.97 -3.79
CA GLU A 311 6.70 -18.98 -4.38
C GLU A 311 6.64 -18.11 -5.65
N ARG A 312 7.28 -16.93 -5.64
CA ARG A 312 7.37 -16.04 -6.82
C ARG A 312 8.05 -16.71 -8.01
N GLU A 313 9.18 -17.37 -7.78
CA GLU A 313 9.92 -18.14 -8.79
C GLU A 313 9.04 -19.24 -9.39
N LYS A 314 8.39 -20.04 -8.54
CA LYS A 314 7.49 -21.13 -8.96
C LYS A 314 6.34 -20.61 -9.82
N ALA A 315 5.66 -19.54 -9.38
CA ALA A 315 4.54 -18.95 -10.10
C ALA A 315 4.98 -18.36 -11.45
N GLY A 316 6.07 -17.58 -11.48
CA GLY A 316 6.53 -16.94 -12.71
C GLY A 316 6.98 -17.94 -13.79
N LEU A 317 7.65 -19.02 -13.40
CA LEU A 317 8.02 -20.10 -14.34
C LEU A 317 6.78 -20.80 -14.90
N ALA A 318 5.78 -21.05 -14.05
CA ALA A 318 4.53 -21.66 -14.49
C ALA A 318 3.71 -20.74 -15.42
N PHE A 319 3.71 -19.42 -15.17
CA PHE A 319 3.11 -18.44 -16.09
C PHE A 319 3.81 -18.43 -17.44
N ASN A 320 5.14 -18.48 -17.48
CA ASN A 320 5.87 -18.58 -18.73
C ASN A 320 5.51 -19.86 -19.51
N GLU A 321 5.33 -20.98 -18.80
CA GLU A 321 4.89 -22.23 -19.43
C GLU A 321 3.45 -22.13 -19.99
N LEU A 322 2.53 -21.45 -19.30
CA LEU A 322 1.19 -21.20 -19.84
C LEU A 322 1.24 -20.42 -21.16
N VAL A 323 2.11 -19.42 -21.26
CA VAL A 323 2.32 -18.64 -22.48
C VAL A 323 2.90 -19.52 -23.59
N ALA A 324 3.93 -20.33 -23.29
CA ALA A 324 4.54 -21.26 -24.24
C ALA A 324 3.55 -22.29 -24.80
N GLN A 325 2.62 -22.76 -23.96
CA GLN A 325 1.57 -23.70 -24.34
C GLN A 325 0.36 -23.05 -25.03
N GLY A 326 0.31 -21.72 -25.12
CA GLY A 326 -0.85 -20.99 -25.67
C GLY A 326 -2.12 -21.11 -24.80
N LYS A 327 -1.98 -21.44 -23.52
CA LYS A 327 -3.11 -21.50 -22.56
C LYS A 327 -3.58 -20.11 -22.12
N VAL A 328 -2.72 -19.11 -22.28
CA VAL A 328 -3.05 -17.68 -22.23
C VAL A 328 -2.75 -17.05 -23.57
N LYS A 329 -3.45 -15.98 -23.92
CA LYS A 329 -3.50 -15.46 -25.30
C LYS A 329 -2.30 -14.60 -25.69
N ALA A 330 -1.54 -14.10 -24.72
CA ALA A 330 -0.37 -13.25 -24.94
C ALA A 330 0.62 -13.37 -23.76
N PRO A 331 1.83 -12.77 -23.87
CA PRO A 331 2.76 -12.68 -22.75
C PRO A 331 2.15 -12.02 -21.51
N ILE A 332 2.68 -12.40 -20.34
CA ILE A 332 2.26 -11.88 -19.04
C ILE A 332 3.40 -11.01 -18.49
N VAL A 333 3.05 -9.81 -18.04
CA VAL A 333 3.98 -8.94 -17.29
C VAL A 333 3.88 -9.31 -15.81
N ILE A 334 5.02 -9.54 -15.16
CA ILE A 334 5.13 -9.88 -13.75
C ILE A 334 5.94 -8.80 -13.04
N GLY A 335 5.41 -8.21 -11.98
CA GLY A 335 6.11 -7.18 -11.22
C GLY A 335 5.56 -7.05 -9.81
N ARG A 336 5.74 -5.86 -9.22
CA ARG A 336 5.28 -5.53 -7.87
C ARG A 336 5.24 -4.02 -7.64
N ASP A 337 4.72 -3.62 -6.49
CA ASP A 337 5.00 -2.28 -5.97
C ASP A 337 6.50 -2.12 -5.61
N HIS A 338 6.96 -0.88 -5.43
CA HIS A 338 8.26 -0.62 -4.82
C HIS A 338 8.23 -0.80 -3.30
N LEU A 339 7.04 -0.79 -2.68
CA LEU A 339 6.83 -1.32 -1.34
C LEU A 339 6.99 -2.85 -1.41
N ASP A 340 8.13 -3.37 -1.01
CA ASP A 340 8.37 -4.79 -0.89
C ASP A 340 9.51 -5.07 0.08
N THR A 341 9.61 -6.32 0.54
CA THR A 341 10.53 -6.80 1.57
C THR A 341 12.00 -6.32 1.42
N GLY A 342 12.53 -6.23 0.20
CA GLY A 342 13.94 -5.89 -0.05
C GLY A 342 14.18 -4.59 -0.81
N SER A 343 13.12 -3.86 -1.16
CA SER A 343 13.21 -2.85 -2.21
C SER A 343 12.97 -1.42 -1.77
N VAL A 344 12.92 -1.15 -0.46
CA VAL A 344 12.64 0.20 0.06
C VAL A 344 13.35 0.45 1.38
N ALA A 345 13.85 1.69 1.52
CA ALA A 345 14.20 2.30 2.78
C ALA A 345 13.25 3.50 3.00
N SER A 346 12.46 3.45 4.07
CA SER A 346 11.52 4.51 4.46
C SER A 346 11.27 4.47 5.98
N PRO A 347 11.99 5.30 6.76
CA PRO A 347 11.92 5.28 8.23
C PRO A 347 10.56 5.62 8.84
N ASN A 348 9.65 6.24 8.07
CA ASN A 348 8.29 6.56 8.54
C ASN A 348 7.25 5.55 8.00
N ARG A 349 7.69 4.46 7.38
CA ARG A 349 6.81 3.44 6.79
C ARG A 349 7.43 2.05 6.80
N GLU A 350 8.01 1.57 5.69
CA GLU A 350 8.42 0.15 5.58
C GLU A 350 9.54 -0.25 6.52
N THR A 351 10.46 0.68 6.79
CA THR A 351 11.65 0.43 7.61
C THR A 351 11.57 1.18 8.93
N GLU A 352 10.38 1.61 9.35
CA GLU A 352 10.16 2.24 10.66
C GLU A 352 10.43 1.26 11.81
N ALA A 353 11.28 1.65 12.76
CA ALA A 353 11.63 0.85 13.93
C ALA A 353 12.17 -0.54 13.54
N MET A 354 13.23 -0.59 12.72
CA MET A 354 13.97 -1.83 12.51
C MET A 354 14.57 -2.29 13.85
N LYS A 355 14.60 -3.61 14.09
CA LYS A 355 15.07 -4.21 15.36
C LYS A 355 16.48 -3.76 15.77
N ASP A 356 17.34 -3.48 14.80
CA ASP A 356 18.72 -3.05 14.95
C ASP A 356 18.93 -1.53 14.77
N GLY A 357 17.85 -0.77 14.54
CA GLY A 357 17.90 0.68 14.27
C GLY A 357 18.38 1.05 12.86
N SER A 358 18.43 0.11 11.91
CA SER A 358 18.87 0.32 10.52
C SER A 358 17.87 1.05 9.61
N ASP A 359 16.88 1.74 10.18
CA ASP A 359 15.73 2.33 9.50
C ASP A 359 16.09 3.13 8.25
N ALA A 360 17.16 3.94 8.32
CA ALA A 360 17.58 4.87 7.28
C ALA A 360 18.62 4.32 6.28
N ILE A 361 19.04 3.06 6.41
CA ILE A 361 20.02 2.47 5.48
C ILE A 361 19.39 2.27 4.10
N ALA A 362 19.80 3.09 3.14
CA ALA A 362 19.30 3.11 1.77
C ALA A 362 20.12 2.25 0.78
N ASP A 363 21.11 1.50 1.25
CA ASP A 363 21.91 0.60 0.38
C ASP A 363 21.04 -0.53 -0.19
N TRP A 364 20.15 -1.09 0.62
CA TRP A 364 19.29 -2.22 0.25
C TRP A 364 18.45 -2.01 -1.01
N PRO A 365 17.66 -0.91 -1.16
CA PRO A 365 16.92 -0.66 -2.41
C PRO A 365 17.84 -0.44 -3.62
N VAL A 366 19.03 0.14 -3.43
CA VAL A 366 20.01 0.30 -4.51
C VAL A 366 20.54 -1.06 -4.95
N LEU A 367 20.94 -1.91 -4.00
CA LEU A 367 21.36 -3.29 -4.26
C LEU A 367 20.24 -4.12 -4.90
N ASN A 368 18.98 -3.93 -4.50
CA ASN A 368 17.82 -4.58 -5.12
C ASN A 368 17.67 -4.19 -6.60
N ALA A 369 17.84 -2.91 -6.95
CA ALA A 369 17.84 -2.49 -8.35
C ALA A 369 19.00 -3.13 -9.15
N LEU A 370 20.21 -3.11 -8.58
CA LEU A 370 21.40 -3.66 -9.24
C LEU A 370 21.28 -5.17 -9.46
N ILE A 371 20.83 -5.94 -8.46
CA ILE A 371 20.72 -7.40 -8.57
C ILE A 371 19.60 -7.83 -9.52
N ASN A 372 18.51 -7.08 -9.59
CA ASN A 372 17.44 -7.31 -10.57
C ASN A 372 17.92 -7.01 -11.99
N THR A 373 18.74 -5.96 -12.16
CA THR A 373 19.38 -5.64 -13.44
C THR A 373 20.33 -6.77 -13.86
N ALA A 374 21.20 -7.22 -12.97
CA ALA A 374 22.12 -8.34 -13.22
C ALA A 374 21.39 -9.68 -13.44
N GLY A 375 20.24 -9.88 -12.81
CA GLY A 375 19.42 -11.08 -12.95
C GLY A 375 18.74 -11.20 -14.33
N GLY A 376 18.50 -10.06 -14.98
CA GLY A 376 17.84 -9.97 -16.28
C GLY A 376 16.35 -9.61 -16.20
N ALA A 377 15.95 -8.74 -15.27
CA ALA A 377 14.61 -8.15 -15.30
C ALA A 377 14.39 -7.38 -16.62
N SER A 378 13.14 -7.34 -17.10
CA SER A 378 12.80 -6.66 -18.36
C SER A 378 12.92 -5.14 -18.23
N TRP A 379 12.55 -4.59 -17.07
CA TRP A 379 12.96 -3.25 -16.67
C TRP A 379 13.10 -3.14 -15.15
N VAL A 380 13.95 -2.19 -14.74
CA VAL A 380 14.26 -1.88 -13.36
C VAL A 380 14.17 -0.37 -13.18
N SER A 381 13.66 0.06 -12.03
CA SER A 381 13.52 1.47 -11.68
C SER A 381 14.08 1.74 -10.29
N LEU A 382 14.67 2.92 -10.08
CA LEU A 382 15.08 3.42 -8.77
C LEU A 382 14.49 4.81 -8.56
N HIS A 383 13.62 4.92 -7.57
CA HIS A 383 12.81 6.10 -7.30
C HIS A 383 13.12 6.69 -5.91
N HIS A 384 12.69 7.93 -5.71
CA HIS A 384 12.90 8.71 -4.50
C HIS A 384 11.60 9.40 -4.09
N GLY A 385 11.23 9.24 -2.81
CA GLY A 385 10.13 9.94 -2.16
C GLY A 385 8.75 9.32 -2.36
N GLY A 386 8.63 8.11 -2.89
CA GLY A 386 7.36 7.44 -3.17
C GLY A 386 6.52 7.20 -1.91
N GLY A 387 5.32 7.79 -1.91
CA GLY A 387 4.26 7.63 -0.92
C GLY A 387 4.46 8.37 0.41
N VAL A 388 5.70 8.58 0.87
CA VAL A 388 6.00 9.42 2.07
C VAL A 388 6.52 10.83 1.75
N GLY A 389 6.76 11.13 0.46
CA GLY A 389 7.20 12.44 -0.01
C GLY A 389 8.72 12.54 -0.21
N ILE A 390 9.14 13.58 -0.94
CA ILE A 390 10.55 13.84 -1.27
C ILE A 390 11.39 13.97 0.03
N GLY A 391 12.49 13.24 0.10
CA GLY A 391 13.41 13.23 1.25
C GLY A 391 13.22 12.05 2.21
N TYR A 392 12.10 11.31 2.11
CA TYR A 392 11.72 10.32 3.13
C TYR A 392 11.82 8.85 2.68
N SER A 393 12.13 8.57 1.41
CA SER A 393 12.31 7.19 0.95
C SER A 393 13.16 7.03 -0.30
N ILE A 394 13.90 5.93 -0.38
CA ILE A 394 14.57 5.44 -1.58
C ILE A 394 14.08 4.03 -1.84
N HIS A 395 13.68 3.72 -3.08
CA HIS A 395 13.03 2.45 -3.36
C HIS A 395 13.14 2.02 -4.83
N ALA A 396 13.18 0.71 -5.06
CA ALA A 396 13.38 0.09 -6.36
C ALA A 396 12.16 -0.71 -6.82
N GLY A 397 11.91 -0.65 -8.12
CA GLY A 397 10.93 -1.47 -8.81
C GLY A 397 11.62 -2.42 -9.78
N MET A 398 10.98 -3.55 -10.01
CA MET A 398 11.40 -4.53 -11.00
C MET A 398 10.17 -5.08 -11.70
N VAL A 399 10.33 -5.38 -12.99
CA VAL A 399 9.31 -6.06 -13.77
C VAL A 399 9.99 -6.98 -14.76
N ILE A 400 9.39 -8.15 -14.99
CA ILE A 400 9.88 -9.17 -15.91
C ILE A 400 8.73 -9.70 -16.77
N VAL A 401 8.99 -9.91 -18.06
CA VAL A 401 8.01 -10.44 -19.01
C VAL A 401 8.18 -11.95 -19.13
N ALA A 402 7.07 -12.68 -18.95
CA ALA A 402 6.93 -14.08 -19.28
C ALA A 402 6.36 -14.19 -20.71
N ASP A 403 7.22 -14.44 -21.68
CA ASP A 403 6.90 -14.49 -23.12
C ASP A 403 6.87 -15.91 -23.70
N GLY A 404 7.02 -16.93 -22.86
CA GLY A 404 7.02 -18.34 -23.25
C GLY A 404 8.37 -18.87 -23.74
N THR A 405 9.41 -18.03 -23.82
CA THR A 405 10.73 -18.46 -24.29
C THR A 405 11.55 -19.12 -23.18
N SER A 406 12.52 -19.94 -23.58
CA SER A 406 13.51 -20.51 -22.66
C SER A 406 14.45 -19.45 -22.07
N ASP A 407 14.73 -18.37 -22.80
CA ASP A 407 15.49 -17.22 -22.29
C ASP A 407 14.73 -16.51 -21.18
N ALA A 408 13.43 -16.22 -21.37
CA ALA A 408 12.59 -15.66 -20.32
C ALA A 408 12.53 -16.58 -19.09
N ALA A 409 12.38 -17.90 -19.27
CA ALA A 409 12.41 -18.84 -18.15
C ALA A 409 13.72 -18.75 -17.34
N ALA A 410 14.88 -18.65 -18.00
CA ALA A 410 16.17 -18.51 -17.33
C ALA A 410 16.29 -17.19 -16.55
N ARG A 411 15.78 -16.07 -17.10
CA ARG A 411 15.75 -14.77 -16.42
C ARG A 411 14.78 -14.77 -15.25
N ILE A 412 13.55 -15.27 -15.43
CA ILE A 412 12.50 -15.38 -14.40
C ILE A 412 13.01 -16.17 -13.21
N LYS A 413 13.68 -17.30 -13.46
CA LYS A 413 14.26 -18.13 -12.41
C LYS A 413 15.20 -17.34 -11.50
N ARG A 414 16.12 -16.55 -12.08
CA ARG A 414 17.08 -15.76 -11.30
C ARG A 414 16.42 -14.57 -10.62
N VAL A 415 15.63 -13.82 -11.39
CA VAL A 415 15.07 -12.54 -10.95
C VAL A 415 14.04 -12.73 -9.85
N LEU A 416 13.09 -13.65 -10.01
CA LEU A 416 12.06 -13.93 -8.99
C LEU A 416 12.56 -14.77 -7.81
N HIS A 417 13.81 -15.24 -7.86
CA HIS A 417 14.54 -15.74 -6.70
C HIS A 417 15.25 -14.62 -5.95
N ASN A 418 16.03 -13.80 -6.67
CA ASN A 418 16.89 -12.77 -6.10
C ASN A 418 16.11 -11.61 -5.47
N ASP A 419 15.02 -11.19 -6.11
CA ASP A 419 14.23 -10.05 -5.68
C ASP A 419 13.65 -10.21 -4.26
N PRO A 420 12.84 -11.26 -3.96
CA PRO A 420 12.41 -11.51 -2.58
C PRO A 420 13.57 -11.90 -1.66
N ALA A 421 14.63 -12.56 -2.17
CA ALA A 421 15.77 -12.97 -1.35
C ALA A 421 16.50 -11.77 -0.76
N MET A 422 16.62 -10.66 -1.49
CA MET A 422 17.18 -9.41 -0.97
C MET A 422 16.46 -8.94 0.29
N GLY A 423 15.14 -9.10 0.36
CA GLY A 423 14.38 -8.70 1.54
C GLY A 423 14.51 -9.68 2.71
N VAL A 424 14.57 -10.98 2.43
CA VAL A 424 14.90 -11.97 3.48
C VAL A 424 16.29 -11.70 4.05
N ILE A 425 17.28 -11.46 3.18
CA ILE A 425 18.66 -11.15 3.60
C ILE A 425 18.71 -9.85 4.41
N ARG A 426 18.02 -8.79 3.97
CA ARG A 426 17.95 -7.51 4.70
C ARG A 426 17.37 -7.68 6.11
N HIS A 427 16.28 -8.42 6.25
CA HIS A 427 15.64 -8.63 7.55
C HIS A 427 16.42 -9.65 8.41
N MET A 428 17.10 -10.61 7.79
CA MET A 428 18.03 -11.50 8.49
C MET A 428 19.21 -10.70 9.08
N ASP A 429 19.77 -9.76 8.31
CA ASP A 429 20.85 -8.88 8.74
C ASP A 429 20.43 -8.03 9.94
N ALA A 430 19.21 -7.49 9.91
CA ALA A 430 18.60 -6.78 11.04
C ALA A 430 18.19 -7.67 12.24
N GLY A 431 18.43 -8.98 12.16
CA GLY A 431 18.26 -9.92 13.28
C GLY A 431 16.83 -10.40 13.53
N TYR A 432 15.95 -10.41 12.54
CA TYR A 432 14.60 -10.98 12.68
C TYR A 432 14.63 -12.51 12.59
N ASP A 433 14.07 -13.20 13.58
CA ASP A 433 14.12 -14.67 13.68
C ASP A 433 13.38 -15.36 12.52
N ILE A 434 12.23 -14.82 12.10
CA ILE A 434 11.48 -15.32 10.93
C ILE A 434 12.33 -15.24 9.65
N ALA A 435 13.12 -14.17 9.50
CA ALA A 435 13.99 -13.99 8.35
C ALA A 435 15.22 -14.92 8.41
N LEU A 436 15.79 -15.15 9.60
CA LEU A 436 16.82 -16.16 9.83
C LEU A 436 16.32 -17.56 9.46
N ASP A 437 15.11 -17.92 9.86
CA ASP A 437 14.47 -19.21 9.53
C ASP A 437 14.24 -19.34 8.03
N THR A 438 13.70 -18.31 7.40
CA THR A 438 13.46 -18.26 5.95
C THR A 438 14.77 -18.35 5.17
N ALA A 439 15.82 -17.63 5.60
CA ALA A 439 17.14 -17.67 4.98
C ALA A 439 17.75 -19.08 5.04
N ARG A 440 17.65 -19.77 6.19
CA ARG A 440 18.10 -21.16 6.33
C ARG A 440 17.33 -22.12 5.42
N LYS A 441 16.00 -22.02 5.40
CA LYS A 441 15.12 -22.85 4.56
C LYS A 441 15.47 -22.72 3.07
N HIS A 442 15.79 -21.50 2.62
CA HIS A 442 16.07 -21.20 1.22
C HIS A 442 17.58 -21.08 0.88
N ARG A 443 18.47 -21.37 1.84
CA ARG A 443 19.94 -21.33 1.69
C ARG A 443 20.47 -19.97 1.20
N LEU A 444 19.99 -18.90 1.82
CA LEU A 444 20.29 -17.51 1.45
C LEU A 444 21.45 -16.90 2.26
N ASP A 445 21.89 -17.53 3.36
CA ASP A 445 23.02 -17.02 4.13
C ASP A 445 24.35 -17.26 3.40
N ILE A 446 24.98 -16.18 2.94
CA ILE A 446 26.26 -16.24 2.23
C ILE A 446 27.39 -16.76 3.12
N ARG A 447 27.31 -16.60 4.45
CA ARG A 447 28.33 -17.09 5.39
C ARG A 447 28.39 -18.61 5.43
N GLU A 448 27.28 -19.29 5.12
CA GLU A 448 27.25 -20.75 4.98
C GLU A 448 27.92 -21.22 3.69
N ARG A 449 28.06 -20.34 2.69
CA ARG A 449 28.65 -20.63 1.36
C ARG A 449 30.11 -20.24 1.22
N LEU A 450 30.62 -19.39 2.11
CA LEU A 450 32.00 -18.92 2.13
C LEU A 450 32.92 -19.75 3.06
N LYS A 451 32.36 -20.76 3.74
CA LYS A 451 33.12 -21.82 4.43
C LYS A 451 33.53 -22.90 3.44
#